data_AF-N0DYK0-F1
#
_entry.id   AF-N0DYK0-F1
#
_cell.length_a   1.000
_cell.length_b   1.000
_cell.length_c   1.000
_cell.angle_alpha   90.00
_cell.angle_beta   90.00
_cell.angle_gamma   90.00
#
_symmetry.space_group_name_H-M   'P 1'
#
loop_
_entity.id
_entity.type
_entity.pdbx_description
1 polymer ?
#
loop_
_entity_poly.entity_id
_entity_poly.type
_entity_poly.pdbx_seq_one_letter_code
_entity_poly.pdbx_strand_id
1 'polypeptide(L)'
;MTSQVLVAERLADLLDYCDEAAILVGAGREAFFASVIHRRAAEAVLNRIGTTVSAGLPEELLVRHPEVDWAALRGMRNRVGHEPRAMDWEIVWTTIERDLPALRNHVAGHTIDPAASPEHGRKD
;
A
#
# COMPACT_ATOMS: atom_id res chain seq x y z
N MET A 1 -20.36 -6.02 11.49
CA MET A 1 -19.79 -6.10 10.14
C MET A 1 -19.10 -7.44 9.98
N THR A 2 -19.24 -8.10 8.83
CA THR A 2 -18.55 -9.36 8.53
C THR A 2 -17.09 -9.11 8.17
N SER A 3 -16.21 -10.09 8.38
CA SER A 3 -14.77 -9.97 8.10
C SER A 3 -14.48 -9.60 6.64
N GLN A 4 -15.29 -10.08 5.68
CA GLN A 4 -15.14 -9.75 4.25
C GLN A 4 -15.37 -8.28 3.92
N VAL A 5 -16.37 -7.63 4.53
CA VAL A 5 -16.64 -6.19 4.31
C VAL A 5 -15.44 -5.35 4.75
N LEU A 6 -14.84 -5.71 5.88
CA LEU A 6 -13.67 -5.02 6.41
C LEU A 6 -12.42 -5.21 5.52
N VAL A 7 -12.27 -6.35 4.86
CA VAL A 7 -11.18 -6.56 3.88
C VAL A 7 -11.41 -5.69 2.64
N ALA A 8 -12.63 -5.66 2.11
CA ALA A 8 -12.95 -4.83 0.95
C ALA A 8 -12.73 -3.34 1.22
N GLU A 9 -13.13 -2.84 2.40
CA GLU A 9 -12.87 -1.47 2.83
C GLU A 9 -11.37 -1.16 2.87
N ARG A 10 -10.55 -2.06 3.42
CA ARG A 10 -9.09 -1.88 3.46
C ARG A 10 -8.45 -1.88 2.08
N LEU A 11 -8.93 -2.71 1.16
CA LEU A 11 -8.45 -2.71 -0.22
C LEU A 11 -8.84 -1.40 -0.93
N ALA A 12 -10.04 -0.88 -0.67
CA ALA A 12 -10.45 0.43 -1.17
C ALA A 12 -9.57 1.55 -0.60
N ASP A 13 -9.28 1.53 0.70
CA ASP A 13 -8.35 2.49 1.33
C ASP A 13 -6.97 2.47 0.65
N LEU A 14 -6.45 1.27 0.33
CA LEU A 14 -5.17 1.15 -0.37
C LEU A 14 -5.21 1.78 -1.77
N LEU A 15 -6.33 1.66 -2.49
CA LEU A 15 -6.51 2.31 -3.79
C LEU A 15 -6.51 3.83 -3.65
N ASP A 16 -7.26 4.37 -2.68
CA ASP A 16 -7.32 5.80 -2.43
C ASP A 16 -5.94 6.37 -2.10
N TYR A 17 -5.14 5.68 -1.28
CA TYR A 17 -3.77 6.11 -0.96
C TYR A 17 -2.82 6.04 -2.17
N CYS A 18 -3.01 5.06 -3.06
CA CYS A 18 -2.26 5.01 -4.31
C CYS A 18 -2.63 6.17 -5.24
N ASP A 19 -3.91 6.57 -5.27
CA ASP A 19 -4.37 7.72 -6.04
C ASP A 19 -3.84 9.04 -5.46
N GLU A 20 -3.78 9.18 -4.14
CA GLU A 20 -3.09 10.30 -3.48
C GLU A 20 -1.60 10.35 -3.89
N ALA A 21 -0.91 9.21 -3.93
CA ALA A 21 0.48 9.12 -4.40
C ALA A 21 0.62 9.57 -5.85
N ALA A 22 -0.31 9.16 -6.73
CA ALA A 22 -0.31 9.53 -8.13
C ALA A 22 -0.45 11.04 -8.34
N ILE A 23 -1.21 11.74 -7.49
CA ILE A 23 -1.30 13.20 -7.49
C ILE A 23 0.08 13.82 -7.20
N LEU A 24 0.81 13.30 -6.20
CA LEU A 24 2.16 13.78 -5.86
C LEU A 24 3.16 13.54 -6.99
N VAL A 25 3.08 12.38 -7.65
CA VAL A 25 3.91 12.06 -8.82
C VAL A 25 3.56 12.99 -9.99
N GLY A 26 2.27 13.25 -10.23
CA GLY A 26 1.79 14.13 -11.28
C GLY A 26 2.20 15.60 -11.10
N ALA A 27 2.40 16.05 -9.86
CA ALA A 27 2.99 17.36 -9.56
C ALA A 27 4.47 17.46 -9.97
N GLY A 28 5.12 16.31 -10.20
CA GLY A 28 6.47 16.20 -10.72
C GLY A 28 7.54 16.07 -9.66
N ARG A 29 8.64 15.42 -10.05
CA ARG A 29 9.80 15.17 -9.20
C ARG A 29 10.42 16.44 -8.64
N GLU A 30 10.52 17.50 -9.44
CA GLU A 30 11.05 18.78 -8.98
C GLU A 30 10.22 19.37 -7.83
N ALA A 31 8.89 19.40 -7.98
CA ALA A 31 7.98 19.88 -6.94
C ALA A 31 8.11 19.06 -5.64
N PHE A 32 8.28 17.74 -5.78
CA PHE A 32 8.52 16.85 -4.65
C PHE A 32 9.80 17.20 -3.89
N PHE A 33 10.94 17.36 -4.56
CA PHE A 33 12.21 17.68 -3.89
C PHE A 33 12.32 19.14 -3.42
N ALA A 34 11.57 20.06 -4.04
CA ALA A 34 11.54 21.46 -3.63
C ALA A 34 10.64 21.73 -2.41
N SER A 35 9.70 20.83 -2.09
CA SER A 35 8.63 21.11 -1.14
C SER A 35 8.59 20.12 0.02
N VAL A 36 8.76 20.63 1.25
CA VAL A 36 8.53 19.83 2.47
C VAL A 36 7.09 19.30 2.55
N ILE A 37 6.11 20.03 1.99
CA ILE A 37 4.71 19.63 2.00
C ILE A 37 4.51 18.36 1.16
N HIS A 38 5.07 18.30 -0.06
CA HIS A 38 4.99 17.11 -0.91
C HIS A 38 5.65 15.90 -0.25
N ARG A 39 6.82 16.10 0.36
CA ARG A 39 7.54 15.06 1.10
C ARG A 39 6.75 14.53 2.30
N ARG A 40 6.13 15.42 3.09
CA ARG A 40 5.27 15.03 4.21
C ARG A 40 3.96 14.37 3.77
N ALA A 41 3.40 14.79 2.64
CA ALA A 41 2.24 14.13 2.05
C ALA A 41 2.58 12.70 1.62
N ALA A 42 3.71 12.49 0.93
CA ALA A 42 4.17 11.16 0.56
C ALA A 42 4.42 10.29 1.79
N GLU A 43 5.09 10.82 2.81
CA GLU A 43 5.29 10.14 4.10
C GLU A 43 3.98 9.68 4.73
N ALA A 44 2.97 10.54 4.75
CA ALA A 44 1.65 10.21 5.27
C ALA A 44 0.98 9.07 4.47
N VAL A 45 1.07 9.11 3.13
CA VAL A 45 0.58 8.04 2.25
C VAL A 45 1.26 6.71 2.60
N LEU A 46 2.59 6.67 2.67
CA LEU A 46 3.34 5.44 2.97
C LEU A 46 2.98 4.88 4.37
N ASN A 47 2.81 5.76 5.36
CA ASN A 47 2.41 5.37 6.70
C ASN A 47 0.99 4.79 6.75
N ARG A 48 0.05 5.39 6.01
CA ARG A 48 -1.33 4.90 5.91
C ARG A 48 -1.38 3.52 5.25
N ILE A 49 -0.67 3.33 4.14
CA ILE A 49 -0.54 2.02 3.48
C ILE A 49 0.01 0.97 4.46
N GLY A 50 1.15 1.26 5.10
CA GLY A 50 1.74 0.32 6.05
C GLY A 50 0.84 0.00 7.25
N THR A 51 0.05 0.98 7.70
CA THR A 51 -0.94 0.82 8.77
C THR A 51 -2.09 -0.08 8.33
N THR A 52 -2.68 0.19 7.17
CA THR A 52 -3.80 -0.60 6.62
C THR A 52 -3.42 -2.05 6.38
N VAL A 53 -2.24 -2.30 5.80
CA VAL A 53 -1.74 -3.69 5.60
C VAL A 53 -1.47 -4.37 6.94
N SER A 54 -0.91 -3.65 7.93
CA SER A 54 -0.63 -4.21 9.27
C SER A 54 -1.89 -4.42 10.11
N ALA A 55 -2.96 -3.67 9.87
CA ALA A 55 -4.20 -3.71 10.66
C ALA A 55 -5.10 -4.92 10.35
N GLY A 56 -4.71 -5.81 9.45
CA GLY A 56 -5.31 -7.14 9.35
C GLY A 56 -5.94 -7.46 8.00
N LEU A 57 -5.16 -7.35 6.92
CA LEU A 57 -5.43 -8.21 5.76
C LEU A 57 -5.22 -9.67 6.19
N PRO A 58 -6.17 -10.60 5.90
CA PRO A 58 -6.04 -12.01 6.27
C PRO A 58 -4.79 -12.63 5.66
N GLU A 59 -4.11 -13.50 6.40
CA GLU A 59 -2.88 -14.14 5.92
C GLU A 59 -3.14 -14.96 4.65
N GLU A 60 -4.35 -15.55 4.53
CA GLU A 60 -4.77 -16.28 3.34
C GLU A 60 -4.84 -15.39 2.08
N LEU A 61 -5.17 -14.11 2.23
CA LEU A 61 -5.13 -13.16 1.12
C LEU A 61 -3.68 -12.88 0.71
N LEU A 62 -2.79 -12.68 1.68
CA LEU A 62 -1.40 -12.36 1.41
C LEU A 62 -0.66 -13.52 0.73
N VAL A 63 -0.92 -14.76 1.19
CA VAL A 63 -0.36 -15.98 0.61
C VAL A 63 -0.87 -16.22 -0.81
N ARG A 64 -2.13 -15.88 -1.12
CA ARG A 64 -2.69 -16.01 -2.46
C ARG A 64 -2.16 -14.96 -3.45
N HIS A 65 -1.60 -13.87 -2.95
CA HIS A 65 -1.10 -12.75 -3.76
C HIS A 65 0.40 -12.48 -3.52
N PRO A 66 1.29 -13.46 -3.74
CA PRO A 66 2.73 -13.30 -3.52
C PRO A 66 3.40 -12.33 -4.50
N GLU A 67 2.71 -11.94 -5.57
CA GLU A 67 3.13 -10.89 -6.50
C GLU A 67 3.24 -9.50 -5.83
N VAL A 68 2.55 -9.28 -4.72
CA VAL A 68 2.67 -8.08 -3.90
C VAL A 68 3.60 -8.35 -2.73
N ASP A 69 4.65 -7.54 -2.57
CA ASP A 69 5.55 -7.62 -1.41
C ASP A 69 4.89 -7.03 -0.16
N TRP A 70 3.96 -7.79 0.43
CA TRP A 70 3.22 -7.41 1.62
C TRP A 70 4.13 -7.12 2.82
N ALA A 71 5.28 -7.80 2.91
CA ALA A 71 6.24 -7.59 3.98
C ALA A 71 6.89 -6.21 3.86
N ALA A 72 7.28 -5.80 2.65
CA ALA A 72 7.77 -4.45 2.39
C ALA A 72 6.71 -3.40 2.72
N LEU A 73 5.45 -3.63 2.35
CA LEU A 73 4.35 -2.70 2.63
C LEU A 73 4.11 -2.51 4.13
N ARG A 74 4.06 -3.60 4.91
CA ARG A 74 4.00 -3.54 6.38
C ARG A 74 5.17 -2.76 6.98
N GLY A 75 6.36 -2.92 6.38
CA GLY A 75 7.59 -2.24 6.78
C GLY A 75 7.63 -0.74 6.46
N MET A 76 6.76 -0.22 5.61
CA MET A 76 6.77 1.21 5.22
C MET A 76 6.57 2.14 6.42
N ARG A 77 5.73 1.75 7.38
CA ARG A 77 5.53 2.51 8.63
C ARG A 77 6.83 2.66 9.46
N ASN A 78 7.73 1.67 9.37
CA ASN A 78 8.96 1.62 10.15
C ASN A 78 10.11 2.34 9.42
N ARG A 79 10.11 2.34 8.09
CA ARG A 79 11.11 3.06 7.26
C ARG A 79 11.01 4.58 7.40
N VAL A 80 9.83 5.08 7.76
CA VAL A 80 9.58 6.50 8.05
C VAL A 80 10.04 6.89 9.47
N GLY A 81 10.28 5.93 10.37
CA GLY A 81 10.32 6.20 11.81
C GLY A 81 11.66 6.03 12.55
N HIS A 82 12.74 5.52 11.93
CA HIS A 82 13.88 5.02 12.71
C HIS A 82 15.30 5.55 12.44
N GLU A 83 15.47 6.70 11.78
CA GLU A 83 16.72 7.50 11.94
C GLU A 83 16.42 9.01 12.08
N PRO A 84 16.96 9.72 13.10
CA PRO A 84 16.74 11.16 13.29
C PRO A 84 17.31 12.07 12.19
N ARG A 85 17.95 11.52 11.15
CA ARG A 85 18.54 12.27 10.04
C ARG A 85 18.11 11.68 8.70
N ALA A 86 17.12 12.36 8.12
CA ALA A 86 16.69 12.28 6.72
C ALA A 86 16.24 10.90 6.25
N MET A 87 14.92 10.73 6.19
CA MET A 87 14.29 9.80 5.25
C MET A 87 14.92 9.98 3.86
N ASP A 88 15.35 8.87 3.26
CA ASP A 88 15.88 8.89 1.91
C ASP A 88 14.74 9.19 0.93
N TRP A 89 14.67 10.46 0.53
CA TRP A 89 13.61 10.96 -0.33
C TRP A 89 13.70 10.42 -1.76
N GLU A 90 14.85 9.87 -2.17
CA GLU A 90 14.96 9.14 -3.44
C GLU A 90 14.21 7.81 -3.37
N ILE A 91 14.34 7.11 -2.24
CA ILE A 91 13.59 5.88 -2.00
C ILE A 91 12.11 6.17 -1.93
N VAL A 92 11.70 7.24 -1.20
CA VAL A 92 10.29 7.64 -1.13
C VAL A 92 9.74 7.97 -2.51
N TRP A 93 10.46 8.79 -3.29
CA TRP A 93 10.06 9.14 -4.65
C TRP A 93 9.90 7.89 -5.52
N THR A 94 10.91 7.02 -5.54
CA THR A 94 10.88 5.77 -6.31
C THR A 94 9.69 4.90 -5.90
N THR A 95 9.41 4.83 -4.61
CA THR A 95 8.29 4.04 -4.07
C THR A 95 6.95 4.58 -4.58
N ILE A 96 6.71 5.90 -4.50
CA ILE A 96 5.43 6.49 -4.95
C ILE A 96 5.30 6.50 -6.48
N GLU A 97 6.41 6.62 -7.22
CA GLU A 97 6.42 6.69 -8.68
C GLU A 97 6.29 5.31 -9.34
N ARG A 98 6.88 4.26 -8.75
CA ARG A 98 6.99 2.94 -9.38
C ARG A 98 6.20 1.87 -8.63
N ASP A 99 6.39 1.77 -7.32
CA ASP A 99 5.91 0.61 -6.56
C ASP A 99 4.42 0.75 -6.21
N LEU A 100 3.94 1.96 -5.88
CA LEU A 100 2.53 2.20 -5.58
C LEU A 100 1.59 2.05 -6.79
N PRO A 101 1.95 2.50 -8.02
CA PRO A 101 1.15 2.18 -9.20
C PRO A 101 1.02 0.68 -9.46
N ALA A 102 2.08 -0.10 -9.21
CA ALA A 102 2.01 -1.56 -9.32
C ALA A 102 1.04 -2.16 -8.29
N LEU A 103 1.15 -1.75 -7.02
CA LEU A 103 0.20 -2.13 -5.97
C LEU A 103 -1.25 -1.82 -6.37
N ARG A 104 -1.49 -0.59 -6.83
CA ARG A 104 -2.82 -0.14 -7.28
C ARG A 104 -3.38 -1.05 -8.37
N ASN A 105 -2.57 -1.40 -9.36
CA ASN A 105 -3.00 -2.26 -10.47
C ASN A 105 -3.36 -3.67 -9.99
N HIS A 106 -2.60 -4.24 -9.05
CA HIS A 106 -2.91 -5.55 -8.47
C HIS A 106 -4.24 -5.53 -7.70
N VAL A 107 -4.49 -4.48 -6.92
CA VAL A 107 -5.72 -4.33 -6.14
C VAL A 107 -6.93 -4.02 -7.03
N ALA A 108 -6.80 -3.10 -8.00
CA ALA A 108 -7.90 -2.68 -8.87
C ALA A 108 -8.27 -3.70 -9.96
N GLY A 109 -7.31 -4.49 -10.43
CA GLY A 109 -7.47 -5.42 -11.55
C GLY A 109 -8.31 -6.68 -11.27
N HIS A 110 -9.04 -6.73 -10.16
CA HIS A 110 -9.70 -7.94 -9.62
C HIS A 110 -8.75 -9.10 -9.28
N THR A 111 -7.44 -8.88 -9.34
CA THR A 111 -6.45 -9.89 -8.92
C THR A 111 -6.64 -10.21 -7.45
N ILE A 112 -6.92 -9.20 -6.61
CA ILE A 112 -7.13 -9.38 -5.17
C ILE A 112 -8.62 -9.35 -4.86
N ASP A 113 -9.28 -10.52 -4.91
CA ASP A 113 -10.68 -10.68 -4.54
C ASP A 113 -10.85 -10.90 -3.02
N PRO A 114 -11.59 -10.03 -2.30
CA PRO A 114 -11.92 -10.22 -0.88
C PRO A 114 -12.83 -11.43 -0.60
N ALA A 115 -13.51 -11.99 -1.61
CA ALA A 115 -14.51 -13.04 -1.47
C ALA A 115 -13.99 -14.47 -1.73
N ALA A 116 -12.76 -14.64 -2.22
CA ALA A 116 -12.20 -15.96 -2.53
C ALA A 116 -11.87 -16.75 -1.25
N SER A 117 -12.90 -17.40 -0.69
CA SER A 117 -12.78 -18.45 0.31
C SER A 117 -12.06 -19.66 -0.30
N PRO A 118 -11.19 -20.36 0.45
CA PRO A 118 -10.82 -21.71 0.05
C PRO A 118 -12.09 -22.54 0.14
N GLU A 119 -12.57 -22.98 -1.01
CA GLU A 119 -13.50 -24.09 -1.13
C GLU A 119 -12.94 -25.22 -0.27
N HIS A 120 -13.54 -25.39 0.92
CA HIS A 120 -13.21 -26.47 1.82
C HIS A 120 -13.42 -27.75 1.02
N GLY A 121 -12.34 -28.50 0.83
CA GLY A 121 -12.40 -29.79 0.18
C GLY A 121 -13.49 -30.63 0.82
N ARG A 122 -14.58 -30.84 0.07
CA ARG A 122 -15.36 -32.07 0.20
C ARG A 122 -14.40 -33.19 -0.12
N LYS A 123 -13.88 -33.83 0.92
CA LYS A 123 -13.47 -35.21 0.83
C LYS A 123 -14.66 -36.03 1.27
N ASP A 124 -15.29 -36.62 0.27
CA ASP A 124 -16.26 -37.70 0.39
C ASP A 124 -15.58 -38.94 0.99
#